data_AF-A0A0G0VDP5-F1
#
_entry.id   AF-A0A0G0VDP5-F1
#
_cell.length_a   1.000
_cell.length_b   1.000
_cell.length_c   1.000
_cell.angle_alpha   90.00
_cell.angle_beta   90.00
_cell.angle_gamma   90.00
#
_symmetry.space_group_name_H-M   'P 1'
#
loop_
_entity.id
_entity.type
_entity.pdbx_description
1 polymer ?
#
loop_
_entity_poly.entity_id
_entity_poly.type
_entity_poly.pdbx_seq_one_letter_code
_entity_poly.pdbx_strand_id
1 'polypeptide(L)'
;MESSHEGLVLSGKSSDLKKETRKAEKEGFLEGISEEVTEAFAQLSPLLKEEIKKRFVTSVLSSSNHPDGMFREGNLADLVRWIEEERRKNYHYTREEVAVEDEIRQQEIFWSAFYELLRAMDIRSLVRRENGKEALREFMDVLWNNRGKESKDMRIDQTDEEEWKRLGQELKTAQADINNLHQRLVQLRTKKKLNVHTEKEMQQLDKKLLDTYGLYLHKLATSPFRLESDSFVKYSQRPELASAKRYQLAKERYQELSATMRENSPKHRWFETLAYVIEYQSADDFAVLFLEQVESRFRTFRGVEKESMTKVQEVVEEWYTAHEDEPAIHQHKTLEEAEKKRKLEQFFDRFKVLVDSYRRRQKAGDDAKILEATLPDILVVLHLLKKFGS
;
A
#
# COMPACT_ATOMS: atom_id res chain seq x y z
N MET A 1 -26.39 -80.38 9.16
CA MET A 1 -25.53 -79.36 9.79
C MET A 1 -25.19 -78.35 8.72
N GLU A 2 -25.88 -77.22 8.72
CA GLU A 2 -25.50 -76.02 7.98
C GLU A 2 -25.70 -74.83 8.92
N SER A 3 -24.64 -74.06 9.17
CA SER A 3 -24.73 -72.72 9.74
C SER A 3 -23.62 -71.83 9.18
N SER A 4 -24.06 -70.80 8.46
CA SER A 4 -23.69 -69.38 8.56
C SER A 4 -22.27 -68.97 8.95
N HIS A 5 -21.65 -68.13 8.11
CA HIS A 5 -21.29 -66.72 8.41
C HIS A 5 -20.71 -66.09 7.13
N GLU A 6 -21.37 -65.08 6.53
CA GLU A 6 -21.13 -63.64 6.74
C GLU A 6 -19.71 -63.17 6.39
N GLY A 7 -19.57 -62.65 5.16
CA GLY A 7 -18.45 -61.80 4.76
C GLY A 7 -19.01 -60.47 4.23
N LEU A 8 -19.19 -59.51 5.14
CA LEU A 8 -19.71 -58.18 4.85
C LEU A 8 -18.56 -57.16 4.73
N VAL A 9 -18.37 -56.68 3.50
CA VAL A 9 -17.94 -55.34 3.07
C VAL A 9 -17.19 -54.47 4.11
N LEU A 10 -15.87 -54.30 3.94
CA LEU A 10 -15.14 -53.08 4.34
C LEU A 10 -13.87 -52.88 3.48
N SER A 11 -14.01 -52.40 2.25
CA SER A 11 -12.85 -51.94 1.44
C SER A 11 -13.01 -50.53 0.85
N GLY A 12 -14.18 -49.90 0.97
CA GLY A 12 -14.44 -48.56 0.41
C GLY A 12 -14.00 -47.37 1.27
N LYS A 13 -13.88 -47.50 2.61
CA LYS A 13 -13.70 -46.33 3.48
C LYS A 13 -12.26 -45.81 3.58
N SER A 14 -11.24 -46.63 3.30
CA SER A 14 -9.82 -46.24 3.46
C SER A 14 -9.30 -45.34 2.33
N SER A 15 -9.85 -45.50 1.11
CA SER A 15 -9.53 -44.69 -0.06
C SER A 15 -10.10 -43.27 0.05
N ASP A 16 -11.35 -43.17 0.51
CA ASP A 16 -12.05 -41.90 0.60
C ASP A 16 -11.60 -41.09 1.83
N LEU A 17 -11.30 -41.75 2.96
CA LEU A 17 -10.63 -41.09 4.08
C LEU A 17 -9.23 -40.60 3.73
N LYS A 18 -8.47 -41.28 2.87
CA LYS A 18 -7.15 -40.82 2.37
C LYS A 18 -7.24 -39.69 1.35
N LYS A 19 -8.34 -39.60 0.58
CA LYS A 19 -8.61 -38.46 -0.30
C LYS A 19 -9.14 -37.26 0.48
N GLU A 20 -9.94 -37.46 1.52
CA GLU A 20 -10.39 -36.40 2.42
C GLU A 20 -9.27 -35.92 3.36
N THR A 21 -8.39 -36.80 3.86
CA THR A 21 -7.19 -36.38 4.59
C THR A 21 -6.16 -35.71 3.68
N ARG A 22 -5.97 -36.12 2.42
CA ARG A 22 -5.15 -35.33 1.48
C ARG A 22 -5.77 -34.00 1.07
N LYS A 23 -7.10 -33.86 1.19
CA LYS A 23 -7.81 -32.59 1.01
C LYS A 23 -7.77 -31.72 2.28
N ALA A 24 -7.56 -32.33 3.45
CA ALA A 24 -7.33 -31.66 4.74
C ALA A 24 -5.84 -31.40 5.05
N GLU A 25 -4.91 -32.13 4.43
CA GLU A 25 -3.45 -31.93 4.47
C GLU A 25 -3.00 -30.84 3.49
N LYS A 26 -3.88 -30.40 2.59
CA LYS A 26 -3.80 -29.06 1.99
C LYS A 26 -4.08 -28.04 3.08
N GLU A 27 -3.04 -27.71 3.86
CA GLU A 27 -2.87 -26.44 4.57
C GLU A 27 -4.20 -25.79 5.00
N GLY A 28 -4.99 -26.42 5.89
CA GLY A 28 -6.34 -25.94 6.24
C GLY A 28 -6.42 -24.52 6.82
N PHE A 29 -5.27 -23.91 7.13
CA PHE A 29 -5.16 -22.49 7.50
C PHE A 29 -5.02 -21.54 6.28
N LEU A 30 -4.55 -22.02 5.13
CA LEU A 30 -4.50 -21.30 3.85
C LEU A 30 -5.71 -21.60 2.93
N GLU A 31 -6.63 -22.46 3.36
CA GLU A 31 -7.86 -22.74 2.61
C GLU A 31 -8.65 -21.45 2.35
N GLY A 32 -8.92 -21.19 1.06
CA GLY A 32 -9.67 -20.00 0.61
C GLY A 32 -8.82 -18.73 0.46
N ILE A 33 -7.51 -18.80 0.73
CA ILE A 33 -6.55 -17.74 0.43
C ILE A 33 -6.10 -17.86 -1.03
N SER A 34 -5.67 -16.74 -1.63
CA SER A 34 -5.14 -16.70 -2.99
C SER A 34 -4.04 -17.73 -3.23
N GLU A 35 -4.04 -18.32 -4.43
CA GLU A 35 -3.05 -19.30 -4.91
C GLU A 35 -1.61 -18.80 -4.73
N GLU A 36 -1.38 -17.49 -4.88
CA GLU A 36 -0.08 -16.83 -4.72
C GLU A 36 0.55 -17.02 -3.33
N VAL A 37 -0.28 -16.88 -2.28
CA VAL A 37 0.17 -17.05 -0.90
C VAL A 37 0.47 -18.52 -0.63
N THR A 38 -0.34 -19.43 -1.19
CA THR A 38 -0.10 -20.88 -1.09
C THR A 38 1.22 -21.26 -1.76
N GLU A 39 1.51 -20.73 -2.94
CA GLU A 39 2.77 -20.96 -3.65
C GLU A 39 3.97 -20.37 -2.90
N ALA A 40 3.84 -19.14 -2.36
CA ALA A 40 4.89 -18.53 -1.55
C ALA A 40 5.17 -19.34 -0.28
N PHE A 41 4.13 -19.81 0.41
CA PHE A 41 4.27 -20.69 1.57
C PHE A 41 4.93 -22.03 1.20
N ALA A 42 4.60 -22.61 0.04
CA ALA A 42 5.19 -23.84 -0.45
C ALA A 42 6.70 -23.74 -0.75
N GLN A 43 7.26 -22.53 -0.86
CA GLN A 43 8.70 -22.33 -1.04
C GLN A 43 9.50 -22.24 0.27
N LEU A 44 8.83 -22.15 1.42
CA LEU A 44 9.52 -22.11 2.71
C LEU A 44 10.22 -23.44 3.01
N SER A 45 11.29 -23.36 3.81
CA SER A 45 11.99 -24.55 4.31
C SER A 45 11.02 -25.43 5.12
N PRO A 46 11.24 -26.76 5.19
CA PRO A 46 10.39 -27.65 5.99
C PRO A 46 10.29 -27.20 7.45
N LEU A 47 11.38 -26.69 8.04
CA LEU A 47 11.40 -26.19 9.41
C LEU A 47 10.48 -24.99 9.61
N LEU A 48 10.54 -24.00 8.71
CA LEU A 48 9.67 -22.82 8.77
C LEU A 48 8.20 -23.19 8.58
N LYS A 49 7.91 -24.11 7.64
CA LYS A 49 6.53 -24.60 7.43
C LYS A 49 5.99 -25.28 8.68
N GLU A 50 6.78 -26.13 9.31
CA GLU A 50 6.36 -26.81 10.55
C GLU A 50 6.20 -25.83 11.71
N GLU A 51 7.05 -24.81 11.83
CA GLU A 51 6.90 -23.77 12.86
C GLU A 51 5.63 -22.94 12.66
N ILE A 52 5.34 -22.53 11.42
CA ILE A 52 4.08 -21.86 11.07
C ILE A 52 2.90 -22.77 11.44
N LYS A 53 2.89 -24.02 10.97
CA LYS A 53 1.82 -24.98 11.27
C LYS A 53 1.61 -25.15 12.77
N LYS A 54 2.67 -25.31 13.55
CA LYS A 54 2.60 -25.42 15.02
C LYS A 54 1.87 -24.21 15.60
N ARG A 55 2.26 -22.99 15.25
CA ARG A 55 1.63 -21.76 15.78
C ARG A 55 0.16 -21.59 15.39
N PHE A 56 -0.26 -22.14 14.25
CA PHE A 56 -1.68 -22.21 13.87
C PHE A 56 -2.45 -23.31 14.62
N VAL A 57 -1.84 -24.49 14.81
CA VAL A 57 -2.46 -25.63 15.52
C VAL A 57 -2.60 -25.34 17.02
N THR A 58 -1.59 -24.77 17.66
CA THR A 58 -1.59 -24.51 19.11
C THR A 58 -2.72 -23.56 19.51
N SER A 59 -3.13 -22.62 18.65
CA SER A 59 -4.26 -21.72 18.98
C SER A 59 -5.65 -22.27 18.72
N VAL A 60 -5.79 -23.35 17.93
CA VAL A 60 -7.08 -24.04 17.79
C VAL A 60 -7.39 -24.87 19.03
N LEU A 61 -6.37 -25.25 19.81
CA LEU A 61 -6.49 -26.04 21.03
C LEU A 61 -6.41 -25.21 22.33
N SER A 62 -5.97 -23.95 22.28
CA SER A 62 -5.78 -23.10 23.46
C SER A 62 -6.87 -22.03 23.64
N SER A 63 -8.15 -22.38 23.46
CA SER A 63 -9.27 -21.55 23.94
C SER A 63 -9.55 -21.74 25.45
N SER A 64 -8.70 -22.47 26.17
CA SER A 64 -8.75 -22.57 27.63
C SER A 64 -7.39 -22.99 28.18
N ASN A 65 -6.84 -22.15 29.07
CA ASN A 65 -5.69 -22.39 29.94
C ASN A 65 -4.30 -22.51 29.28
N HIS A 66 -3.59 -21.37 29.20
CA HIS A 66 -2.12 -21.37 29.20
C HIS A 66 -1.60 -20.82 30.53
N PRO A 67 -0.87 -21.62 31.34
CA PRO A 67 0.07 -21.10 32.32
C PRO A 67 1.37 -20.68 31.60
N ASP A 68 1.98 -19.61 32.10
CA ASP A 68 3.26 -19.02 31.66
C ASP A 68 3.28 -18.25 30.31
N GLY A 69 2.73 -17.04 30.34
CA GLY A 69 3.62 -15.88 30.48
C GLY A 69 4.22 -15.18 29.26
N MET A 70 3.92 -15.52 27.99
CA MET A 70 4.52 -14.76 26.85
C MET A 70 3.61 -14.12 25.81
N PHE A 71 2.30 -14.36 25.75
CA PHE A 71 1.45 -13.60 24.81
C PHE A 71 0.08 -13.32 25.42
N ARG A 72 -0.06 -12.16 26.08
CA ARG A 72 -1.36 -11.61 26.47
C ARG A 72 -2.08 -11.10 25.22
N GLU A 73 -3.39 -11.28 25.17
CA GLU A 73 -4.31 -10.77 24.14
C GLU A 73 -4.15 -9.27 23.80
N GLY A 74 -3.46 -8.48 24.65
CA GLY A 74 -3.06 -7.10 24.36
C GLY A 74 -2.12 -6.93 23.16
N ASN A 75 -1.23 -7.88 22.88
CA ASN A 75 -0.21 -7.71 21.82
C ASN A 75 -0.78 -7.95 20.41
N LEU A 76 -1.83 -8.77 20.27
CA LEU A 76 -2.48 -9.02 18.99
C LEU A 76 -3.23 -7.77 18.49
N ALA A 77 -3.94 -7.09 19.40
CA ALA A 77 -4.64 -5.86 19.09
C ALA A 77 -3.67 -4.73 18.74
N ASP A 78 -2.53 -4.65 19.44
CA ASP A 78 -1.47 -3.69 19.13
C ASP A 78 -0.81 -3.98 17.77
N LEU A 79 -0.59 -5.25 17.41
CA LEU A 79 -0.04 -5.65 16.12
C LEU A 79 -1.03 -5.38 14.97
N VAL A 80 -2.32 -5.66 15.16
CA VAL A 80 -3.37 -5.31 14.18
C VAL A 80 -3.43 -3.80 14.01
N ARG A 81 -3.46 -3.03 15.12
CA ARG A 81 -3.47 -1.57 15.09
C ARG A 81 -2.25 -1.05 14.36
N TRP A 82 -1.08 -1.61 14.60
CA TRP A 82 0.17 -1.25 13.93
C TRP A 82 0.13 -1.52 12.41
N ILE A 83 -0.35 -2.70 11.96
CA ILE A 83 -0.53 -2.98 10.52
C ILE A 83 -1.52 -1.99 9.89
N GLU A 84 -2.61 -1.68 10.59
CA GLU A 84 -3.58 -0.70 10.10
C GLU A 84 -3.03 0.73 10.08
N GLU A 85 -2.21 1.11 11.06
CA GLU A 85 -1.49 2.39 11.10
C GLU A 85 -0.50 2.49 9.94
N GLU A 86 0.26 1.42 9.67
CA GLU A 86 1.17 1.32 8.52
C GLU A 86 0.45 1.49 7.18
N ARG A 87 -0.67 0.78 7.00
CA ARG A 87 -1.54 0.95 5.83
C ARG A 87 -2.09 2.36 5.73
N ARG A 88 -2.52 2.97 6.84
CA ARG A 88 -3.02 4.37 6.86
C ARG A 88 -1.94 5.38 6.51
N LYS A 89 -0.68 5.11 6.87
CA LYS A 89 0.48 5.91 6.44
C LYS A 89 0.81 5.72 4.97
N ASN A 90 0.20 4.76 4.28
CA ASN A 90 0.54 4.34 2.91
C ASN A 90 2.05 4.11 2.76
N TYR A 91 2.72 3.51 3.76
CA TYR A 91 4.16 3.26 3.71
C TYR A 91 5.02 4.52 3.41
N HIS A 92 4.58 5.68 3.88
CA HIS A 92 5.37 6.90 3.81
C HIS A 92 6.30 6.98 5.02
N TYR A 93 7.60 6.91 4.75
CA TYR A 93 8.65 7.03 5.75
C TYR A 93 9.55 8.21 5.40
N THR A 94 9.88 8.99 6.41
CA THR A 94 10.93 10.00 6.33
C THR A 94 12.30 9.34 6.30
N ARG A 95 13.31 10.07 5.83
CA ARG A 95 14.70 9.59 5.80
C ARG A 95 15.20 9.26 7.21
N GLU A 96 14.85 10.09 8.19
CA GLU A 96 15.19 9.90 9.59
C GLU A 96 14.53 8.66 10.20
N GLU A 97 13.28 8.38 9.83
CA GLU A 97 12.60 7.14 10.23
C GLU A 97 13.32 5.93 9.65
N VAL A 98 13.67 5.91 8.35
CA VAL A 98 14.40 4.78 7.74
C VAL A 98 15.78 4.58 8.37
N ALA A 99 16.45 5.66 8.77
CA ALA A 99 17.82 5.60 9.27
C ALA A 99 17.97 4.95 10.65
N VAL A 100 16.91 4.94 11.47
CA VAL A 100 16.93 4.30 12.79
C VAL A 100 16.55 2.82 12.76
N GLU A 101 16.01 2.36 11.63
CA GLU A 101 15.52 0.99 11.47
C GLU A 101 16.65 -0.01 11.21
N ASP A 102 16.39 -1.26 11.60
CA ASP A 102 17.31 -2.38 11.35
C ASP A 102 17.18 -2.96 9.94
N GLU A 103 18.15 -3.80 9.54
CA GLU A 103 18.20 -4.42 8.20
C GLU A 103 16.90 -5.15 7.80
N ILE A 104 16.28 -5.83 8.77
CA ILE A 104 15.06 -6.61 8.55
C ILE A 104 13.89 -5.66 8.31
N ARG A 105 13.79 -4.60 9.12
CA ARG A 105 12.73 -3.60 9.01
C ARG A 105 12.87 -2.75 7.75
N GLN A 106 14.09 -2.37 7.37
CA GLN A 106 14.36 -1.66 6.12
C GLN A 106 13.93 -2.51 4.91
N GLN A 107 14.24 -3.81 4.89
CA GLN A 107 13.76 -4.68 3.82
C GLN A 107 12.23 -4.80 3.81
N GLU A 108 11.58 -4.88 4.97
CA GLU A 108 10.12 -4.86 5.00
C GLU A 108 9.54 -3.58 4.38
N ILE A 109 10.09 -2.40 4.72
CA ILE A 109 9.68 -1.11 4.15
C ILE A 109 9.86 -1.12 2.64
N PHE A 110 11.02 -1.57 2.15
CA PHE A 110 11.28 -1.74 0.72
C PHE A 110 10.21 -2.62 0.08
N TRP A 111 9.95 -3.79 0.66
CA TRP A 111 9.04 -4.76 0.10
C TRP A 111 7.61 -4.24 0.01
N SER A 112 7.12 -3.57 1.05
CA SER A 112 5.78 -2.98 1.07
C SER A 112 5.64 -1.81 0.11
N ALA A 113 6.56 -0.84 0.13
CA ALA A 113 6.49 0.33 -0.73
C ALA A 113 6.67 -0.03 -2.22
N PHE A 114 7.57 -0.98 -2.51
CA PHE A 114 7.85 -1.36 -3.89
C PHE A 114 6.71 -2.17 -4.51
N TYR A 115 6.07 -3.06 -3.74
CA TYR A 115 4.87 -3.77 -4.19
C TYR A 115 3.76 -2.80 -4.62
N GLU A 116 3.49 -1.79 -3.80
CA GLU A 116 2.46 -0.78 -4.09
C GLU A 116 2.82 0.06 -5.32
N LEU A 117 4.09 0.45 -5.46
CA LEU A 117 4.57 1.17 -6.63
C LEU A 117 4.41 0.35 -7.91
N LEU A 118 4.87 -0.90 -7.93
CA LEU A 118 4.72 -1.80 -9.09
C LEU A 118 3.24 -2.06 -9.45
N ARG A 119 2.37 -2.14 -8.43
CA ARG A 119 0.91 -2.25 -8.65
C ARG A 119 0.35 -1.00 -9.32
N ALA A 120 0.75 0.19 -8.87
CA ALA A 120 0.23 1.46 -9.37
C ALA A 120 0.80 1.87 -10.74
N MET A 121 1.98 1.35 -11.11
CA MET A 121 2.59 1.54 -12.43
C MET A 121 2.13 0.54 -13.49
N ASP A 122 1.40 -0.51 -13.10
CA ASP A 122 1.06 -1.63 -13.98
C ASP A 122 2.27 -2.16 -14.77
N ILE A 123 3.26 -2.67 -14.01
CA ILE A 123 4.56 -3.14 -14.53
C ILE A 123 4.44 -4.12 -15.72
N ARG A 124 3.32 -4.87 -15.81
CA ARG A 124 3.04 -5.78 -16.92
C ARG A 124 2.82 -5.03 -18.22
N SER A 125 1.95 -4.03 -18.17
CA SER A 125 1.69 -3.16 -19.31
C SER A 125 2.97 -2.46 -19.74
N LEU A 126 3.81 -2.04 -18.78
CA LEU A 126 5.10 -1.43 -19.07
C LEU A 126 6.03 -2.37 -19.86
N VAL A 127 6.30 -3.57 -19.32
CA VAL A 127 7.25 -4.54 -19.91
C VAL A 127 6.79 -5.05 -21.30
N ARG A 128 5.48 -5.08 -21.55
CA ARG A 128 4.90 -5.53 -22.83
C ARG A 128 5.00 -4.51 -23.97
N ARG A 129 5.24 -3.23 -23.67
CA ARG A 129 5.36 -2.19 -24.70
C ARG A 129 6.60 -2.42 -25.57
N GLU A 130 6.58 -1.84 -26.76
CA GLU A 130 7.70 -1.90 -27.71
C GLU A 130 9.00 -1.34 -27.10
N ASN A 131 8.90 -0.26 -26.31
CA ASN A 131 9.97 0.36 -25.54
C ASN A 131 10.00 -0.08 -24.06
N GLY A 132 9.43 -1.23 -23.73
CA GLY A 132 9.24 -1.67 -22.35
C GLY A 132 10.56 -1.94 -21.61
N LYS A 133 11.62 -2.33 -22.33
CA LYS A 133 12.95 -2.55 -21.74
C LYS A 133 13.60 -1.23 -21.33
N GLU A 134 13.60 -0.25 -22.23
CA GLU A 134 14.15 1.08 -21.98
C GLU A 134 13.40 1.75 -20.83
N ALA A 135 12.06 1.67 -20.83
CA ALA A 135 11.24 2.26 -19.76
C ALA A 135 11.48 1.59 -18.40
N LEU A 136 11.68 0.26 -18.38
CA LEU A 136 12.03 -0.44 -17.14
C LEU A 136 13.42 -0.07 -16.63
N ARG A 137 14.40 0.06 -17.55
CA ARG A 137 15.76 0.50 -17.20
C ARG A 137 15.75 1.92 -16.66
N GLU A 138 15.06 2.84 -17.34
CA GLU A 138 14.91 4.22 -16.88
C GLU A 138 14.24 4.29 -15.51
N PHE A 139 13.23 3.46 -15.25
CA PHE A 139 12.61 3.35 -13.94
C PHE A 139 13.60 2.90 -12.85
N MET A 140 14.42 1.88 -13.12
CA MET A 140 15.48 1.43 -12.21
C MET A 140 16.52 2.54 -11.98
N ASP A 141 16.98 3.19 -13.05
CA ASP A 141 17.92 4.31 -12.98
C ASP A 141 17.35 5.47 -12.17
N VAL A 142 16.07 5.77 -12.31
CA VAL A 142 15.40 6.83 -11.56
C VAL A 142 15.35 6.48 -10.07
N LEU A 143 14.97 5.26 -9.70
CA LEU A 143 15.00 4.82 -8.30
C LEU A 143 16.43 4.88 -7.72
N TRP A 144 17.39 4.31 -8.44
CA TRP A 144 18.78 4.23 -8.01
C TRP A 144 19.42 5.61 -7.88
N ASN A 145 19.31 6.45 -8.91
CA ASN A 145 19.97 7.76 -8.94
C ASN A 145 19.38 8.77 -7.95
N ASN A 146 18.26 8.45 -7.29
CA ASN A 146 17.68 9.31 -6.24
C ASN A 146 18.15 8.95 -4.83
N ARG A 147 18.91 7.86 -4.65
CA ARG A 147 19.55 7.55 -3.37
C ARG A 147 20.45 8.70 -2.92
N GLY A 148 20.34 9.10 -1.66
CA GLY A 148 21.13 10.18 -1.07
C GLY A 148 20.63 11.60 -1.36
N LYS A 149 19.58 11.79 -2.17
CA LYS A 149 18.99 13.10 -2.46
C LYS A 149 17.92 13.50 -1.44
N GLU A 150 17.76 14.80 -1.24
CA GLU A 150 16.59 15.33 -0.54
C GLU A 150 15.35 15.23 -1.44
N SER A 151 14.16 15.08 -0.84
CA SER A 151 12.85 15.03 -1.54
C SER A 151 12.70 16.06 -2.66
N LYS A 152 13.14 17.31 -2.43
CA LYS A 152 13.03 18.41 -3.41
C LYS A 152 13.90 18.25 -4.66
N ASP A 153 14.95 17.42 -4.57
CA ASP A 153 15.96 17.18 -5.61
C ASP A 153 15.81 15.81 -6.28
N MET A 154 14.86 14.98 -5.81
CA MET A 154 14.55 13.70 -6.42
C MET A 154 13.87 13.91 -7.77
N ARG A 155 14.34 13.17 -8.78
CA ARG A 155 13.68 13.11 -10.08
C ARG A 155 12.60 12.06 -10.02
N ILE A 156 11.34 12.44 -10.11
CA ILE A 156 10.26 11.50 -10.36
C ILE A 156 9.95 11.65 -11.86
N ASP A 157 9.54 10.57 -12.52
CA ASP A 157 9.30 10.52 -13.98
C ASP A 157 8.91 11.89 -14.55
N GLN A 158 9.74 12.45 -15.46
CA GLN A 158 9.74 13.88 -15.81
C GLN A 158 8.37 14.35 -16.32
N THR A 159 7.65 13.45 -17.00
CA THR A 159 6.32 13.71 -17.54
C THR A 159 5.27 13.88 -16.44
N ASP A 160 5.35 13.11 -15.35
CA ASP A 160 4.43 13.19 -14.22
C ASP A 160 4.86 14.28 -13.22
N GLU A 161 6.15 14.57 -13.07
CA GLU A 161 6.65 15.53 -12.08
C GLU A 161 6.36 16.99 -12.46
N GLU A 162 6.58 17.39 -13.72
CA GLU A 162 6.26 18.75 -14.18
C GLU A 162 4.75 18.99 -14.19
N GLU A 163 3.99 17.99 -14.65
CA GLU A 163 2.53 18.03 -14.58
C GLU A 163 2.05 18.08 -13.13
N TRP A 164 2.57 17.25 -12.23
CA TRP A 164 2.22 17.28 -10.82
C TRP A 164 2.63 18.59 -10.13
N LYS A 165 3.82 19.14 -10.39
CA LYS A 165 4.26 20.44 -9.87
C LYS A 165 3.32 21.55 -10.36
N ARG A 166 2.99 21.55 -11.65
CA ARG A 166 2.03 22.48 -12.25
C ARG A 166 0.65 22.35 -11.60
N LEU A 167 0.10 21.14 -11.52
CA LEU A 167 -1.20 20.84 -10.91
C LEU A 167 -1.23 21.24 -9.42
N GLY A 168 -0.16 20.95 -8.68
CA GLY A 168 -0.01 21.32 -7.28
C GLY A 168 0.08 22.83 -7.08
N GLN A 169 0.77 23.55 -7.98
CA GLN A 169 0.82 25.01 -7.95
C GLN A 169 -0.50 25.66 -8.38
N GLU A 170 -1.19 25.09 -9.37
CA GLU A 170 -2.55 25.48 -9.75
C GLU A 170 -3.52 25.32 -8.57
N LEU A 171 -3.47 24.19 -7.85
CA LEU A 171 -4.28 23.97 -6.65
C LEU A 171 -3.91 24.88 -5.49
N LYS A 172 -2.62 25.10 -5.21
CA LYS A 172 -2.18 26.02 -4.15
C LYS A 172 -2.62 27.45 -4.44
N THR A 173 -2.51 27.89 -5.70
CA THR A 173 -2.95 29.22 -6.13
C THR A 173 -4.47 29.33 -6.02
N ALA A 174 -5.21 28.33 -6.51
CA ALA A 174 -6.66 28.27 -6.37
C ALA A 174 -7.09 28.31 -4.90
N GLN A 175 -6.43 27.55 -4.02
CA GLN A 175 -6.74 27.53 -2.58
C GLN A 175 -6.43 28.86 -1.90
N ALA A 176 -5.29 29.48 -2.21
CA ALA A 176 -4.94 30.79 -1.69
C ALA A 176 -5.95 31.86 -2.14
N ASP A 177 -6.34 31.85 -3.41
CA ASP A 177 -7.34 32.76 -3.95
C ASP A 177 -8.72 32.53 -3.32
N ILE A 178 -9.16 31.28 -3.16
CA ILE A 178 -10.39 30.93 -2.45
C ILE A 178 -10.35 31.48 -1.02
N ASN A 179 -9.24 31.27 -0.30
CA ASN A 179 -9.07 31.75 1.07
C ASN A 179 -9.11 33.28 1.14
N ASN A 180 -8.46 33.97 0.21
CA ASN A 180 -8.44 35.44 0.14
C ASN A 180 -9.83 36.00 -0.16
N LEU A 181 -10.53 35.45 -1.16
CA LEU A 181 -11.89 35.83 -1.52
C LEU A 181 -12.86 35.55 -0.35
N HIS A 182 -12.70 34.42 0.32
CA HIS A 182 -13.47 34.06 1.50
C HIS A 182 -13.23 35.03 2.66
N GLN A 183 -11.98 35.31 3.02
CA GLN A 183 -11.63 36.27 4.07
C GLN A 183 -12.19 37.65 3.76
N ARG A 184 -12.10 38.11 2.50
CA ARG A 184 -12.68 39.39 2.09
C ARG A 184 -14.20 39.40 2.21
N LEU A 185 -14.88 38.33 1.80
CA LEU A 185 -16.33 38.19 1.98
C LEU A 185 -16.73 38.18 3.45
N VAL A 186 -15.98 37.49 4.32
CA VAL A 186 -16.20 37.50 5.77
C VAL A 186 -16.02 38.92 6.34
N GLN A 187 -14.97 39.64 5.96
CA GLN A 187 -14.73 41.03 6.39
C GLN A 187 -15.85 41.98 5.94
N LEU A 188 -16.40 41.81 4.73
CA LEU A 188 -17.50 42.65 4.25
C LEU A 188 -18.80 42.30 4.98
N ARG A 189 -19.06 41.02 5.27
CA ARG A 189 -20.24 40.54 6.00
C ARG A 189 -20.26 40.95 7.48
N THR A 190 -19.10 41.14 8.12
CA THR A 190 -19.01 41.56 9.53
C THR A 190 -19.19 43.08 9.74
N LYS A 191 -19.30 43.88 8.67
CA LYS A 191 -19.60 45.32 8.78
C LYS A 191 -21.04 45.55 9.26
N LYS A 192 -21.20 46.35 10.32
CA LYS A 192 -22.50 46.65 10.96
C LYS A 192 -23.57 47.28 10.04
N LYS A 193 -23.16 47.96 8.96
CA LYS A 193 -24.07 48.50 7.93
C LYS A 193 -23.47 48.24 6.55
N LEU A 194 -24.17 47.43 5.76
CA LEU A 194 -23.84 47.22 4.36
C LEU A 194 -24.38 48.42 3.57
N ASN A 195 -23.51 49.06 2.79
CA ASN A 195 -23.94 50.04 1.79
C ASN A 195 -24.03 49.35 0.42
N VAL A 196 -24.73 49.99 -0.53
CA VAL A 196 -24.93 49.46 -1.90
C VAL A 196 -23.60 49.09 -2.58
N HIS A 197 -22.52 49.82 -2.26
CA HIS A 197 -21.19 49.51 -2.79
C HIS A 197 -20.62 48.20 -2.22
N THR A 198 -20.75 47.98 -0.92
CA THR A 198 -20.32 46.74 -0.24
C THR A 198 -21.13 45.54 -0.72
N GLU A 199 -22.44 45.71 -0.94
CA GLU A 199 -23.29 44.64 -1.49
C GLU A 199 -22.88 44.26 -2.92
N LYS A 200 -22.55 45.26 -3.76
CA LYS A 200 -22.03 45.02 -5.11
C LYS A 200 -20.66 44.32 -5.08
N GLU A 201 -19.75 44.73 -4.20
CA GLU A 201 -18.45 44.07 -4.02
C GLU A 201 -18.63 42.60 -3.59
N MET A 202 -19.53 42.33 -2.63
CA MET A 202 -19.84 40.96 -2.23
C MET A 202 -20.40 40.12 -3.37
N GLN A 203 -21.34 40.65 -4.17
CA GLN A 203 -21.88 39.97 -5.34
C GLN A 203 -20.80 39.65 -6.39
N GLN A 204 -19.85 40.57 -6.59
CA GLN A 204 -18.71 40.35 -7.50
C GLN A 204 -17.76 39.27 -7.00
N LEU A 205 -17.47 39.24 -5.69
CA LEU A 205 -16.62 38.22 -5.08
C LEU A 205 -17.29 36.84 -5.09
N ASP A 206 -18.57 36.77 -4.74
CA ASP A 206 -19.37 35.54 -4.82
C ASP A 206 -19.44 35.03 -6.27
N LYS A 207 -19.62 35.94 -7.24
CA LYS A 207 -19.57 35.60 -8.68
C LYS A 207 -18.20 35.08 -9.10
N LYS A 208 -17.10 35.69 -8.62
CA LYS A 208 -15.74 35.24 -8.93
C LYS A 208 -15.45 33.84 -8.37
N LEU A 209 -15.88 33.55 -7.14
CA LEU A 209 -15.78 32.20 -6.55
C LEU A 209 -16.57 31.17 -7.37
N LEU A 210 -17.77 31.55 -7.84
CA LEU A 210 -18.63 30.68 -8.62
C LEU A 210 -18.08 30.42 -10.02
N ASP A 211 -17.70 31.49 -10.74
CA ASP A 211 -17.24 31.41 -12.13
C ASP A 211 -15.87 30.73 -12.25
N THR A 212 -15.00 30.89 -11.25
CA THR A 212 -13.61 30.39 -11.31
C THR A 212 -13.46 29.00 -10.67
N TYR A 213 -14.16 28.72 -9.57
CA TYR A 213 -13.95 27.50 -8.76
C TYR A 213 -15.22 26.66 -8.58
N GLY A 214 -16.38 27.11 -9.10
CA GLY A 214 -17.65 26.42 -8.87
C GLY A 214 -18.05 26.44 -7.39
N LEU A 215 -17.71 27.48 -6.63
CA LEU A 215 -18.02 27.60 -5.20
C LEU A 215 -18.94 28.79 -4.94
N TYR A 216 -19.94 28.62 -4.07
CA TYR A 216 -20.83 29.72 -3.64
C TYR A 216 -21.02 29.76 -2.13
N LEU A 217 -20.73 30.91 -1.51
CA LEU A 217 -20.87 31.10 -0.06
C LEU A 217 -22.34 31.31 0.33
N HIS A 218 -23.03 30.23 0.71
CA HIS A 218 -24.37 30.36 1.28
C HIS A 218 -24.32 31.13 2.61
N LYS A 219 -25.34 31.94 2.87
CA LYS A 219 -25.50 32.75 4.09
C LYS A 219 -25.24 31.91 5.35
N LEU A 220 -24.12 32.14 6.04
CA LEU A 220 -24.02 31.90 7.48
C LEU A 220 -24.88 32.97 8.16
N ALA A 221 -26.19 32.73 8.22
CA ALA A 221 -27.00 33.38 9.21
C ALA A 221 -26.58 32.80 10.58
N THR A 222 -26.03 33.68 11.42
CA THR A 222 -25.93 33.53 12.88
C THR A 222 -25.16 32.32 13.43
N SER A 223 -23.85 32.45 13.61
CA SER A 223 -23.19 31.97 14.85
C SER A 223 -21.81 32.62 15.01
N PRO A 224 -21.52 33.32 16.13
CA PRO A 224 -20.25 34.00 16.37
C PRO A 224 -19.15 33.12 16.98
N PHE A 225 -19.22 31.78 16.91
CA PHE A 225 -18.22 30.93 17.56
C PHE A 225 -17.73 29.72 16.74
N ARG A 226 -16.40 29.57 16.82
CA ARG A 226 -15.52 28.42 16.53
C ARG A 226 -15.11 28.18 15.06
N LEU A 227 -14.01 28.85 14.70
CA LEU A 227 -12.94 28.27 13.89
C LEU A 227 -12.35 27.08 14.68
N GLU A 228 -12.87 25.89 14.45
CA GLU A 228 -12.12 24.65 14.67
C GLU A 228 -11.67 24.12 13.31
N SER A 229 -10.42 23.66 13.29
CA SER A 229 -9.47 23.50 12.19
C SER A 229 -9.80 22.42 11.15
N ASP A 230 -11.05 22.01 10.99
CA ASP A 230 -11.50 21.06 9.95
C ASP A 230 -12.88 21.41 9.36
N SER A 231 -13.32 22.67 9.51
CA SER A 231 -14.62 23.12 9.03
C SER A 231 -14.59 23.37 7.51
N PHE A 232 -14.81 22.31 6.74
CA PHE A 232 -15.37 22.40 5.39
C PHE A 232 -16.59 23.34 5.44
N VAL A 233 -16.46 24.53 4.85
CA VAL A 233 -17.59 25.42 4.59
C VAL A 233 -18.59 24.61 3.76
N LYS A 234 -19.79 24.35 4.31
CA LYS A 234 -20.84 23.62 3.58
C LYS A 234 -21.34 24.48 2.41
N TYR A 235 -20.84 24.20 1.22
CA TYR A 235 -21.32 24.75 -0.05
C TYR A 235 -22.61 23.99 -0.45
N SER A 236 -23.75 24.69 -0.57
CA SER A 236 -25.02 24.10 -1.03
C SER A 236 -25.30 24.43 -2.50
N GLN A 237 -25.92 23.49 -3.21
CA GLN A 237 -26.26 23.59 -4.63
C GLN A 237 -27.51 24.46 -4.88
N ARG A 238 -27.40 25.50 -5.71
CA ARG A 238 -28.56 26.08 -6.42
C ARG A 238 -28.15 26.43 -7.86
N PRO A 239 -28.60 25.67 -8.87
CA PRO A 239 -28.35 25.99 -10.26
C PRO A 239 -29.51 26.80 -10.83
N GLU A 240 -29.25 28.05 -11.21
CA GLU A 240 -30.02 28.67 -12.30
C GLU A 240 -29.38 28.18 -13.61
N LEU A 241 -30.18 27.78 -14.61
CA LEU A 241 -29.74 26.96 -15.75
C LEU A 241 -28.52 27.50 -16.53
N ALA A 242 -28.28 28.82 -16.56
CA ALA A 242 -27.10 29.41 -17.19
C ALA A 242 -25.82 29.37 -16.32
N SER A 243 -25.97 29.43 -14.99
CA SER A 243 -24.87 29.30 -14.03
C SER A 243 -24.58 27.83 -13.68
N ALA A 244 -25.56 26.95 -13.84
CA ALA A 244 -25.47 25.51 -13.59
C ALA A 244 -24.36 24.83 -14.40
N LYS A 245 -24.32 25.06 -15.71
CA LYS A 245 -23.33 24.44 -16.61
C LYS A 245 -21.91 24.95 -16.34
N ARG A 246 -21.75 26.24 -16.01
CA ARG A 246 -20.46 26.85 -15.68
C ARG A 246 -19.94 26.39 -14.32
N TYR A 247 -20.83 26.37 -13.32
CA TYR A 247 -20.58 25.78 -12.01
C TYR A 247 -20.12 24.33 -12.13
N GLN A 248 -20.84 23.53 -12.93
CA GLN A 248 -20.54 22.13 -13.13
C GLN A 248 -19.15 21.94 -13.76
N LEU A 249 -18.82 22.69 -14.82
CA LEU A 249 -17.52 22.59 -15.51
C LEU A 249 -16.33 23.00 -14.61
N ALA A 250 -16.45 24.11 -13.87
CA ALA A 250 -15.39 24.57 -12.96
C ALA A 250 -15.20 23.61 -11.77
N LYS A 251 -16.31 23.08 -11.24
CA LYS A 251 -16.30 22.07 -10.19
C LYS A 251 -15.68 20.76 -10.66
N GLU A 252 -16.06 20.27 -11.84
CA GLU A 252 -15.50 19.05 -12.46
C GLU A 252 -14.00 19.19 -12.63
N ARG A 253 -13.54 20.31 -13.21
CA ARG A 253 -12.10 20.58 -13.35
C ARG A 253 -11.37 20.58 -12.01
N TYR A 254 -11.89 21.26 -10.98
CA TYR A 254 -11.24 21.25 -9.65
C TYR A 254 -11.22 19.83 -9.04
N GLN A 255 -12.31 19.08 -9.20
CA GLN A 255 -12.41 17.71 -8.72
C GLN A 255 -11.44 16.78 -9.44
N GLU A 256 -11.30 16.91 -10.76
CA GLU A 256 -10.31 16.20 -11.57
C GLU A 256 -8.90 16.51 -11.10
N LEU A 257 -8.52 17.80 -11.03
CA LEU A 257 -7.19 18.23 -10.55
C LEU A 257 -6.87 17.67 -9.15
N SER A 258 -7.86 17.72 -8.25
CA SER A 258 -7.72 17.20 -6.87
C SER A 258 -7.67 15.67 -6.83
N ALA A 259 -8.38 14.98 -7.71
CA ALA A 259 -8.36 13.52 -7.81
C ALA A 259 -7.01 13.06 -8.36
N THR A 260 -6.53 13.63 -9.47
CA THR A 260 -5.22 13.31 -10.07
C THR A 260 -4.08 13.55 -9.07
N MET A 261 -4.10 14.65 -8.32
CA MET A 261 -3.11 14.92 -7.28
C MET A 261 -3.18 13.92 -6.11
N ARG A 262 -4.38 13.49 -5.72
CA ARG A 262 -4.56 12.46 -4.67
C ARG A 262 -4.13 11.08 -5.14
N GLU A 263 -4.32 10.74 -6.40
CA GLU A 263 -3.92 9.46 -6.99
C GLU A 263 -2.40 9.37 -7.18
N ASN A 264 -1.74 10.47 -7.53
CA ASN A 264 -0.28 10.51 -7.71
C ASN A 264 0.50 10.76 -6.41
N SER A 265 -0.13 11.32 -5.37
CA SER A 265 0.53 11.57 -4.08
C SER A 265 1.08 10.31 -3.38
N PRO A 266 0.38 9.16 -3.36
CA PRO A 266 0.93 7.92 -2.80
C PRO A 266 2.14 7.40 -3.57
N LYS A 267 2.11 7.47 -4.91
CA LYS A 267 3.24 7.04 -5.76
C LYS A 267 4.52 7.81 -5.43
N HIS A 268 4.41 9.14 -5.32
CA HIS A 268 5.53 10.00 -4.93
C HIS A 268 6.08 9.61 -3.56
N ARG A 269 5.20 9.34 -2.58
CA ARG A 269 5.61 8.94 -1.23
C ARG A 269 6.30 7.59 -1.20
N TRP A 270 5.80 6.59 -1.94
CA TRP A 270 6.47 5.30 -2.06
C TRP A 270 7.83 5.44 -2.73
N PHE A 271 7.90 6.27 -3.77
CA PHE A 271 9.15 6.55 -4.47
C PHE A 271 10.20 7.18 -3.54
N GLU A 272 9.82 8.19 -2.75
CA GLU A 272 10.69 8.80 -1.73
C GLU A 272 11.15 7.76 -0.69
N THR A 273 10.20 7.00 -0.12
CA THR A 273 10.51 5.94 0.84
C THR A 273 11.54 4.95 0.25
N LEU A 274 11.35 4.52 -0.99
CA LEU A 274 12.26 3.60 -1.66
C LEU A 274 13.64 4.21 -1.87
N ALA A 275 13.72 5.47 -2.30
CA ALA A 275 15.00 6.17 -2.46
C ALA A 275 15.80 6.20 -1.14
N TYR A 276 15.13 6.42 0.01
CA TYR A 276 15.78 6.39 1.32
C TYR A 276 16.24 4.99 1.72
N VAL A 277 15.44 3.95 1.45
CA VAL A 277 15.82 2.57 1.80
C VAL A 277 16.95 2.05 0.90
N ILE A 278 16.97 2.45 -0.37
CA ILE A 278 18.03 2.08 -1.34
C ILE A 278 19.40 2.64 -0.93
N GLU A 279 19.47 3.69 -0.11
CA GLU A 279 20.75 4.18 0.46
C GLU A 279 21.52 3.09 1.22
N TYR A 280 20.82 2.08 1.72
CA TYR A 280 21.39 0.97 2.49
C TYR A 280 21.67 -0.28 1.64
N GLN A 281 21.37 -0.25 0.34
CA GLN A 281 21.56 -1.41 -0.56
C GLN A 281 22.79 -1.22 -1.44
N SER A 282 23.56 -2.30 -1.64
CA SER A 282 24.51 -2.36 -2.75
C SER A 282 23.77 -2.55 -4.09
N ALA A 283 24.47 -2.36 -5.21
CA ALA A 283 23.87 -2.59 -6.53
C ALA A 283 23.40 -4.05 -6.70
N ASP A 284 24.17 -4.99 -6.16
CA ASP A 284 23.82 -6.42 -6.11
C ASP A 284 22.54 -6.65 -5.29
N ASP A 285 22.48 -6.14 -4.05
CA ASP A 285 21.32 -6.28 -3.19
C ASP A 285 20.05 -5.69 -3.84
N PHE A 286 20.17 -4.52 -4.45
CA PHE A 286 19.05 -3.86 -5.13
C PHE A 286 18.59 -4.66 -6.35
N ALA A 287 19.51 -5.15 -7.20
CA ALA A 287 19.16 -5.96 -8.37
C ALA A 287 18.42 -7.25 -7.96
N VAL A 288 18.90 -7.94 -6.92
CA VAL A 288 18.26 -9.12 -6.34
C VAL A 288 16.86 -8.78 -5.84
N LEU A 289 16.74 -7.77 -4.97
CA LEU A 289 15.45 -7.35 -4.41
C LEU A 289 14.46 -6.91 -5.48
N PHE A 290 14.94 -6.24 -6.54
CA PHE A 290 14.12 -5.79 -7.65
C PHE A 290 13.53 -6.99 -8.41
N LEU A 291 14.38 -7.95 -8.76
CA LEU A 291 13.97 -9.17 -9.46
C LEU A 291 12.99 -9.99 -8.64
N GLU A 292 13.28 -10.21 -7.36
CA GLU A 292 12.40 -10.98 -6.47
C GLU A 292 11.00 -10.38 -6.40
N GLN A 293 10.91 -9.05 -6.37
CA GLN A 293 9.63 -8.34 -6.32
C GLN A 293 8.85 -8.37 -7.63
N VAL A 294 9.54 -8.12 -8.75
CA VAL A 294 8.90 -8.21 -10.06
C VAL A 294 8.46 -9.65 -10.31
N GLU A 295 9.31 -10.63 -10.02
CA GLU A 295 8.97 -12.05 -10.17
C GLU A 295 7.76 -12.45 -9.31
N SER A 296 7.74 -12.05 -8.04
CA SER A 296 6.59 -12.24 -7.15
C SER A 296 5.30 -11.73 -7.83
N ARG A 297 5.34 -10.51 -8.37
CA ARG A 297 4.19 -9.88 -9.04
C ARG A 297 3.82 -10.51 -10.40
N PHE A 298 4.79 -11.06 -11.13
CA PHE A 298 4.54 -11.74 -12.39
C PHE A 298 3.92 -13.12 -12.18
N ARG A 299 4.37 -13.88 -11.17
CA ARG A 299 3.83 -15.19 -10.79
C ARG A 299 2.39 -15.11 -10.25
N THR A 300 2.05 -14.02 -9.57
CA THR A 300 0.70 -13.68 -9.07
C THR A 300 -0.44 -13.85 -10.10
N PHE A 301 -0.18 -13.68 -11.39
CA PHE A 301 -1.23 -13.81 -12.41
C PHE A 301 -0.98 -15.07 -13.24
N ARG A 302 -2.01 -15.90 -13.36
CA ARG A 302 -1.97 -17.15 -14.14
C ARG A 302 -1.33 -16.95 -15.50
N GLY A 303 -0.26 -17.70 -15.76
CA GLY A 303 0.53 -17.62 -16.98
C GLY A 303 1.79 -16.79 -16.78
N VAL A 304 2.88 -17.46 -16.37
CA VAL A 304 4.22 -16.89 -16.46
C VAL A 304 4.48 -16.63 -17.94
N GLU A 305 4.39 -15.37 -18.36
CA GLU A 305 4.95 -14.94 -19.63
C GLU A 305 6.47 -15.00 -19.49
N LYS A 306 7.03 -16.17 -19.78
CA LYS A 306 8.48 -16.40 -19.76
C LYS A 306 9.22 -15.29 -20.50
N GLU A 307 8.70 -14.86 -21.64
CA GLU A 307 9.24 -13.75 -22.43
C GLU A 307 9.30 -12.43 -21.66
N SER A 308 8.24 -12.07 -20.91
CA SER A 308 8.23 -10.85 -20.11
C SER A 308 9.23 -10.91 -18.95
N MET A 309 9.35 -12.07 -18.27
CA MET A 309 10.35 -12.25 -17.22
C MET A 309 11.78 -12.29 -17.75
N THR A 310 12.02 -12.89 -18.92
CA THR A 310 13.32 -12.85 -19.58
C THR A 310 13.71 -11.41 -19.92
N LYS A 311 12.78 -10.59 -20.41
CA LYS A 311 13.04 -9.16 -20.64
C LYS A 311 13.41 -8.42 -19.35
N VAL A 312 12.72 -8.70 -18.24
CA VAL A 312 13.04 -8.10 -16.93
C VAL A 312 14.44 -8.52 -16.49
N GLN A 313 14.78 -9.81 -16.59
CA GLN A 313 16.10 -10.32 -16.24
C GLN A 313 17.21 -9.66 -17.06
N GLU A 314 17.05 -9.61 -18.38
CA GLU A 314 18.00 -8.94 -19.28
C GLU A 314 18.20 -7.46 -18.90
N VAL A 315 17.13 -6.73 -18.60
CA VAL A 315 17.22 -5.33 -18.19
C VAL A 315 17.94 -5.18 -16.86
N VAL A 316 17.66 -6.04 -15.88
CA VAL A 316 18.32 -5.99 -14.57
C VAL A 316 19.80 -6.35 -14.69
N GLU A 317 20.16 -7.35 -15.51
CA GLU A 317 21.55 -7.73 -15.77
C GLU A 317 22.33 -6.60 -16.46
N GLU A 318 21.74 -5.98 -17.48
CA GLU A 318 22.32 -4.82 -18.16
C GLU A 318 22.48 -3.63 -17.21
N TRP A 319 21.47 -3.39 -16.36
CA TRP A 319 21.50 -2.34 -15.35
C TRP A 319 22.58 -2.62 -14.29
N TYR A 320 22.65 -3.84 -13.75
CA TYR A 320 23.63 -4.25 -12.74
C TYR A 320 25.05 -4.12 -13.27
N THR A 321 25.31 -4.55 -14.51
CA THR A 321 26.64 -4.42 -15.14
C THR A 321 27.11 -2.97 -15.19
N ALA A 322 26.19 -2.01 -15.32
CA ALA A 322 26.53 -0.58 -15.33
C ALA A 322 26.79 0.02 -13.93
N HIS A 323 26.35 -0.66 -12.86
CA HIS A 323 26.37 -0.14 -11.48
C HIS A 323 27.06 -1.09 -10.47
N GLU A 324 27.65 -2.21 -10.92
CA GLU A 324 28.14 -3.30 -10.04
C GLU A 324 29.17 -2.84 -9.00
N ASP A 325 29.97 -1.83 -9.35
CA ASP A 325 31.01 -1.27 -8.47
C ASP A 325 30.46 -0.28 -7.43
N GLU A 326 29.16 0.03 -7.46
CA GLU A 326 28.56 1.04 -6.59
C GLU A 326 28.09 0.45 -5.25
N PRO A 327 28.76 0.80 -4.13
CA PRO A 327 28.37 0.29 -2.82
C PRO A 327 27.11 0.98 -2.28
N ALA A 328 26.61 0.46 -1.16
CA ALA A 328 25.63 1.16 -0.33
C ALA A 328 26.21 2.50 0.17
N ILE A 329 25.37 3.54 0.26
CA ILE A 329 25.74 4.84 0.85
C ILE A 329 25.86 4.71 2.37
N HIS A 330 24.97 3.94 2.98
CA HIS A 330 24.90 3.71 4.41
C HIS A 330 25.02 2.21 4.71
N GLN A 331 25.63 1.89 5.84
CA GLN A 331 25.67 0.51 6.32
C GLN A 331 24.41 0.21 7.13
N HIS A 332 23.93 -1.03 6.98
CA HIS A 332 22.86 -1.55 7.82
C HIS A 332 23.27 -1.58 9.29
N LYS A 333 22.29 -1.31 10.17
CA LYS A 333 22.43 -1.63 11.59
C LYS A 333 22.34 -3.15 11.75
N THR A 334 23.48 -3.78 11.95
CA THR A 334 23.55 -5.24 12.19
C THR A 334 22.83 -5.60 13.48
N LEU A 335 21.94 -6.58 13.40
CA LEU A 335 21.22 -7.11 14.55
C LEU A 335 22.01 -8.23 15.22
N GLU A 336 21.95 -8.29 16.56
CA GLU A 336 22.40 -9.47 17.29
C GLU A 336 21.49 -10.67 17.02
N GLU A 337 22.02 -11.89 17.11
CA GLU A 337 21.28 -13.12 16.82
C GLU A 337 20.00 -13.27 17.64
N ALA A 338 20.02 -12.85 18.91
CA ALA A 338 18.84 -12.85 19.77
C ALA A 338 17.75 -11.90 19.26
N GLU A 339 18.13 -10.74 18.71
CA GLU A 339 17.19 -9.78 18.14
C GLU A 339 16.65 -10.26 16.80
N LYS A 340 17.48 -10.88 15.95
CA LYS A 340 17.05 -11.53 14.70
C LYS A 340 16.00 -12.59 14.98
N LYS A 341 16.26 -13.47 15.96
CA LYS A 341 15.30 -14.49 16.39
C LYS A 341 13.98 -13.87 16.85
N ARG A 342 14.02 -12.81 17.67
CA ARG A 342 12.81 -12.09 18.12
C ARG A 342 12.03 -11.48 16.95
N LYS A 343 12.71 -10.94 15.94
CA LYS A 343 12.08 -10.39 14.72
C LYS A 343 11.42 -11.48 13.88
N LEU A 344 12.06 -12.64 13.73
CA LEU A 344 11.46 -13.82 13.09
C LEU A 344 10.19 -14.29 13.82
N GLU A 345 10.22 -14.32 15.15
CA GLU A 345 9.03 -14.62 15.97
C GLU A 345 7.87 -13.65 15.69
N GLN A 346 8.16 -12.35 15.56
CA GLN A 346 7.17 -11.33 15.18
C GLN A 346 6.61 -11.57 13.78
N PHE A 347 7.41 -12.02 12.82
CA PHE A 347 6.93 -12.36 11.48
C PHE A 347 6.00 -13.57 11.48
N PHE A 348 6.30 -14.61 12.25
CA PHE A 348 5.38 -15.73 12.39
C PHE A 348 4.04 -15.29 12.98
N ASP A 349 4.07 -14.44 14.01
CA ASP A 349 2.85 -13.95 14.64
C ASP A 349 2.06 -13.05 13.68
N ARG A 350 2.74 -12.14 12.97
CA ARG A 350 2.12 -11.27 11.96
C ARG A 350 1.50 -12.05 10.81
N PHE A 351 2.20 -13.06 10.29
CA PHE A 351 1.67 -13.94 9.26
C PHE A 351 0.33 -14.54 9.70
N LYS A 352 0.28 -15.05 10.94
CA LYS A 352 -0.94 -15.57 11.53
C LYS A 352 -2.05 -14.52 11.63
N VAL A 353 -1.75 -13.32 12.15
CA VAL A 353 -2.73 -12.23 12.26
C VAL A 353 -3.34 -11.89 10.91
N LEU A 354 -2.49 -11.76 9.88
CA LEU A 354 -2.93 -11.40 8.54
C LEU A 354 -3.82 -12.49 7.92
N VAL A 355 -3.43 -13.75 8.06
CA VAL A 355 -4.24 -14.91 7.61
C VAL A 355 -5.57 -14.98 8.36
N ASP A 356 -5.58 -14.85 9.68
CA ASP A 356 -6.79 -14.87 10.49
C ASP A 356 -7.71 -13.69 10.15
N SER A 357 -7.14 -12.49 9.97
CA SER A 357 -7.86 -11.29 9.54
C SER A 357 -8.49 -11.49 8.16
N TYR A 358 -7.73 -12.00 7.19
CA TYR A 358 -8.23 -12.32 5.86
C TYR A 358 -9.41 -13.30 5.93
N ARG A 359 -9.30 -14.40 6.69
CA ARG A 359 -10.37 -15.39 6.83
C ARG A 359 -11.60 -14.83 7.54
N ARG A 360 -11.44 -13.98 8.56
CA ARG A 360 -12.57 -13.33 9.23
C ARG A 360 -13.34 -12.42 8.27
N ARG A 361 -12.63 -11.60 7.49
CA ARG A 361 -13.23 -10.72 6.47
C ARG A 361 -13.90 -11.53 5.37
N GLN A 362 -13.28 -12.63 4.93
CA GLN A 362 -13.86 -13.53 3.94
C GLN A 362 -15.17 -14.15 4.43
N LYS A 363 -15.21 -14.60 5.70
CA LYS A 363 -16.43 -15.13 6.34
C LYS A 363 -17.50 -14.06 6.55
N ALA A 364 -17.10 -12.81 6.79
CA ALA A 364 -18.01 -11.68 6.93
C ALA A 364 -18.65 -11.24 5.59
N GLY A 365 -18.13 -11.73 4.47
CA GLY A 365 -18.60 -11.35 3.13
C GLY A 365 -18.11 -9.97 2.69
N ASP A 366 -16.96 -9.52 3.23
CA ASP A 366 -16.35 -8.26 2.81
C ASP A 366 -16.02 -8.27 1.30
N ASP A 367 -16.05 -7.08 0.69
CA ASP A 367 -15.75 -6.88 -0.73
C ASP A 367 -14.37 -7.50 -1.10
N ALA A 368 -14.29 -8.12 -2.27
CA ALA A 368 -13.07 -8.72 -2.80
C ALA A 368 -11.89 -7.73 -2.79
N LYS A 369 -12.13 -6.45 -3.05
CA LYS A 369 -11.10 -5.39 -2.98
C LYS A 369 -10.49 -5.23 -1.58
N ILE A 370 -11.29 -5.44 -0.53
CA ILE A 370 -10.85 -5.35 0.87
C ILE A 370 -10.03 -6.58 1.26
N LEU A 371 -10.41 -7.75 0.74
CA LEU A 371 -9.67 -9.00 0.92
C LEU A 371 -8.31 -8.95 0.21
N GLU A 372 -8.31 -8.48 -1.04
CA GLU A 372 -7.10 -8.31 -1.86
C GLU A 372 -6.08 -7.37 -1.22
N ALA A 373 -6.50 -6.38 -0.42
CA ALA A 373 -5.59 -5.48 0.27
C ALA A 373 -4.73 -6.16 1.37
N THR A 374 -5.08 -7.37 1.81
CA THR A 374 -4.34 -8.09 2.87
C THR A 374 -3.35 -9.11 2.31
N LEU A 375 -3.52 -9.54 1.06
CA LEU A 375 -2.62 -10.49 0.40
C LEU A 375 -1.18 -9.97 0.25
N PRO A 376 -0.92 -8.69 -0.13
CA PRO A 376 0.43 -8.16 -0.26
C PRO A 376 1.24 -8.30 1.03
N ASP A 377 0.64 -7.94 2.17
CA ASP A 377 1.33 -8.01 3.47
C ASP A 377 1.63 -9.46 3.86
N ILE A 378 0.75 -10.41 3.51
CA ILE A 378 1.02 -11.84 3.73
C ILE A 378 2.23 -12.28 2.90
N LEU A 379 2.29 -11.87 1.64
CA LEU A 379 3.41 -12.20 0.74
C LEU A 379 4.73 -11.58 1.21
N VAL A 380 4.72 -10.33 1.67
CA VAL A 380 5.90 -9.67 2.25
C VAL A 380 6.41 -10.46 3.46
N VAL A 381 5.52 -10.85 4.38
CA VAL A 381 5.93 -11.61 5.57
C VAL A 381 6.47 -12.99 5.20
N LEU A 382 5.86 -13.69 4.25
CA LEU A 382 6.38 -14.97 3.76
C LEU A 382 7.76 -14.83 3.11
N HIS A 383 7.98 -13.77 2.34
CA HIS A 383 9.29 -13.47 1.77
C HIS A 383 10.34 -13.24 2.85
N LEU A 384 10.04 -12.40 3.85
CA LEU A 384 10.97 -12.11 4.94
C LEU A 384 11.26 -13.36 5.79
N LEU A 385 10.26 -14.22 6.03
CA LEU A 385 10.48 -15.52 6.68
C LEU A 385 11.39 -16.42 5.85
N LYS A 386 11.22 -16.46 4.53
CA LYS A 386 12.11 -17.22 3.63
C LYS A 386 13.54 -16.71 3.71
N LYS A 387 13.72 -15.39 3.64
CA LYS A 387 15.05 -14.76 3.56
C LYS A 387 15.82 -14.85 4.88
N PHE A 388 15.16 -14.56 6.01
CA PHE A 388 15.82 -14.48 7.30
C PHE A 388 15.69 -15.73 8.17
N GLY A 389 14.76 -16.65 7.85
CA GLY A 389 14.50 -17.85 8.63
C GLY A 389 15.19 -19.12 8.13
N SER A 390 16.12 -19.00 7.19
CA SER A 390 16.85 -20.13 6.59
C SER A 390 17.97 -20.66 7.48
#